data_AF-A0A948YXM5-F1
#
_entry.id   AF-A0A948YXM5-F1
#
_cell.length_a   1.000
_cell.length_b   1.000
_cell.length_c   1.000
_cell.angle_alpha   90.00
_cell.angle_beta   90.00
_cell.angle_gamma   90.00
#
_symmetry.space_group_name_H-M   'P 1'
#
loop_
_entity.id
_entity.type
_entity.pdbx_description
1 polymer ?
#
loop_
_entity_poly.entity_id
_entity_poly.type
_entity_poly.pdbx_seq_one_letter_code
_entity_poly.pdbx_strand_id
1 'polypeptide(L)'
;MVAKKGKYTKHTGQEKVLIALLIILNVLIMGFLVFGNLKLYSENKEVRGQYLDLDKELQYLETKNQELKELFSYANEEDYTEAMLREKGLYKKEGEEVIVITRDSAPQIEQTQVSAQQTKGSASIWQKILDFFGSIFERD
;
A
#
# COMPACT_ATOMS: atom_id res chain seq x y z
N MET A 1 65.29 -56.59 -14.17
CA MET A 1 64.63 -55.46 -13.49
C MET A 1 65.25 -54.16 -14.01
N VAL A 2 64.51 -53.31 -14.71
CA VAL A 2 65.01 -52.01 -15.21
C VAL A 2 64.40 -50.91 -14.35
N ALA A 3 65.21 -50.28 -13.51
CA ALA A 3 64.78 -49.18 -12.67
C ALA A 3 64.67 -47.89 -13.52
N LYS A 4 63.44 -47.38 -13.71
CA LYS A 4 63.23 -46.04 -14.27
C LYS A 4 63.53 -45.01 -13.18
N LYS A 5 64.67 -44.32 -13.32
CA LYS A 5 65.05 -43.19 -12.46
C LYS A 5 64.17 -41.99 -12.83
N GLY A 6 63.24 -41.61 -11.94
CA GLY A 6 62.39 -40.44 -12.11
C GLY A 6 63.23 -39.18 -12.28
N LYS A 7 63.03 -38.46 -13.39
CA LYS A 7 63.70 -37.19 -13.67
C LYS A 7 63.02 -36.10 -12.84
N TYR A 8 63.58 -35.77 -11.68
CA TYR A 8 63.20 -34.55 -10.96
C TYR A 8 63.81 -33.35 -11.70
N THR A 9 63.00 -32.64 -12.47
CA THR A 9 63.40 -31.40 -13.14
C THR A 9 63.62 -30.34 -12.06
N LYS A 10 64.87 -29.91 -11.85
CA LYS A 10 65.18 -28.82 -10.93
C LYS A 10 64.53 -27.56 -11.46
N HIS A 11 63.56 -27.03 -10.71
CA HIS A 11 62.93 -25.76 -11.05
C HIS A 11 63.99 -24.65 -11.07
N THR A 12 64.10 -23.96 -12.20
CA THR A 12 65.06 -22.86 -12.38
C THR A 12 64.61 -21.63 -11.59
N GLY A 13 65.53 -20.75 -11.21
CA GLY A 13 65.20 -19.57 -10.38
C GLY A 13 64.08 -18.69 -10.96
N GLN A 14 63.93 -18.68 -12.30
CA GLN A 14 62.89 -17.95 -13.01
C GLN A 14 61.48 -18.56 -12.80
N GLU A 15 61.37 -19.88 -12.72
CA GLU A 15 60.08 -20.55 -12.49
C GLU A 15 59.55 -20.27 -11.07
N LYS A 16 60.43 -20.15 -10.08
CA LYS A 16 60.04 -19.76 -8.72
C LYS A 16 59.43 -18.36 -8.68
N VAL A 17 59.98 -17.42 -9.45
CA VAL A 17 59.46 -16.04 -9.55
C VAL A 17 58.10 -16.02 -10.24
N LEU A 18 57.91 -16.80 -11.32
CA LEU A 18 56.61 -16.91 -11.99
C LEU A 18 55.55 -17.54 -11.09
N ILE A 19 55.90 -18.60 -10.35
CA ILE A 19 54.97 -19.23 -9.40
C ILE A 19 54.60 -18.25 -8.27
N ALA A 20 55.57 -17.52 -7.72
CA ALA A 20 55.30 -16.50 -6.70
C ALA A 20 54.37 -15.39 -7.22
N LEU A 21 54.59 -14.91 -8.45
CA LEU A 21 53.74 -13.91 -9.09
C LEU A 21 52.30 -14.42 -9.26
N LEU A 22 52.12 -15.67 -9.70
CA LEU A 22 50.80 -16.28 -9.86
C LEU A 22 50.07 -16.42 -8.53
N ILE A 23 50.77 -16.80 -7.46
CA ILE A 23 50.18 -16.89 -6.11
C ILE A 23 49.71 -15.51 -5.66
N ILE A 24 50.54 -14.47 -5.82
CA ILE A 24 50.19 -13.10 -5.44
C ILE A 24 48.95 -12.62 -6.22
N LEU A 25 48.94 -12.85 -7.53
CA LEU A 25 47.80 -12.50 -8.39
C LEU A 25 46.53 -13.22 -7.94
N ASN A 26 46.63 -14.51 -7.59
CA ASN A 26 45.50 -15.30 -7.14
C ASN A 26 44.94 -14.78 -5.80
N VAL A 27 45.82 -14.45 -4.84
CA VAL A 27 45.44 -13.85 -3.56
C VAL A 27 44.76 -12.48 -3.78
N LEU A 28 45.25 -11.69 -4.73
CA LEU A 28 44.68 -10.37 -5.03
C LEU A 28 43.26 -10.50 -5.61
N ILE A 29 43.06 -11.44 -6.53
CA ILE A 29 41.73 -11.75 -7.10
C ILE A 29 40.79 -12.26 -6.00
N MET A 30 41.27 -13.16 -5.15
CA MET A 30 40.46 -13.71 -4.05
C MET A 30 40.06 -12.61 -3.06
N GLY A 31 40.99 -11.74 -2.69
CA GLY A 31 40.74 -10.59 -1.82
C GLY A 31 39.74 -9.60 -2.42
N PHE A 32 39.89 -9.28 -3.72
CA PHE A 32 38.94 -8.44 -4.44
C PHE A 32 37.53 -9.05 -4.46
N LEU A 33 37.43 -10.36 -4.69
CA LEU A 33 36.16 -11.07 -4.74
C LEU A 33 35.47 -11.12 -3.38
N VAL A 34 36.21 -11.35 -2.30
CA VAL A 34 35.69 -11.32 -0.93
C VAL A 34 35.21 -9.91 -0.57
N PHE A 35 36.01 -8.88 -0.87
CA PHE A 35 35.64 -7.49 -0.59
C PHE A 35 34.38 -7.06 -1.37
N GLY A 36 34.30 -7.42 -2.65
CA GLY A 36 33.13 -7.17 -3.48
C GLY A 36 31.87 -7.85 -2.95
N ASN A 37 31.98 -9.13 -2.53
CA ASN A 37 30.85 -9.88 -1.97
C ASN A 37 30.35 -9.27 -0.65
N LEU A 38 31.24 -8.83 0.24
CA LEU A 38 30.84 -8.21 1.50
C LEU A 38 30.06 -6.91 1.28
N LYS A 39 30.51 -6.06 0.34
CA LYS A 39 29.80 -4.82 -0.03
C LYS A 39 28.42 -5.12 -0.61
N LEU A 40 28.34 -6.10 -1.52
CA LEU A 40 27.06 -6.51 -2.12
C LEU A 40 26.10 -7.08 -1.07
N TYR A 41 26.62 -7.81 -0.08
CA TYR A 41 25.81 -8.38 0.99
C TYR A 41 25.22 -7.30 1.91
N SER A 42 25.99 -6.25 2.23
CA SER A 42 25.46 -5.12 3.02
C SER A 42 24.34 -4.37 2.30
N GLU A 43 24.51 -4.07 1.00
CA GLU A 43 23.50 -3.37 0.21
C GLU A 43 22.23 -4.22 0.04
N ASN A 44 22.39 -5.52 -0.23
CA ASN A 44 21.25 -6.44 -0.35
C ASN A 44 20.49 -6.62 0.97
N LYS A 45 21.14 -6.51 2.13
CA LYS A 45 20.46 -6.64 3.42
C LYS A 45 19.50 -5.48 3.68
N GLU A 46 19.91 -4.26 3.32
CA GLU A 46 19.08 -3.07 3.48
C GLU A 46 17.87 -3.11 2.53
N VAL A 47 18.12 -3.38 1.25
CA VAL A 47 17.05 -3.49 0.24
C VAL A 47 16.07 -4.62 0.57
N ARG A 48 16.58 -5.76 1.06
CA ARG A 48 15.72 -6.89 1.48
C ARG A 48 14.91 -6.58 2.74
N GLY A 49 15.45 -5.78 3.66
CA GLY A 49 14.72 -5.30 4.82
C GLY A 49 13.54 -4.42 4.41
N GLN A 50 13.81 -3.42 3.56
CA GLN A 50 12.77 -2.53 3.02
C GLN A 50 11.68 -3.31 2.26
N TYR A 51 12.07 -4.30 1.46
CA TYR A 51 11.12 -5.16 0.74
C TYR A 51 10.23 -5.95 1.70
N LEU A 52 10.80 -6.53 2.77
CA LEU A 52 10.03 -7.31 3.74
C LEU A 52 9.05 -6.45 4.53
N ASP A 53 9.42 -5.22 4.87
CA ASP A 53 8.52 -4.32 5.61
C ASP A 53 7.41 -3.78 4.69
N LEU A 54 7.73 -3.48 3.43
CA LEU A 54 6.73 -3.08 2.45
C LEU A 54 5.75 -4.22 2.11
N ASP A 55 6.24 -5.46 2.02
CA ASP A 55 5.38 -6.63 1.81
C ASP A 55 4.41 -6.87 2.98
N LYS A 56 4.88 -6.69 4.23
CA LYS A 56 4.00 -6.74 5.40
C LYS A 56 2.95 -5.64 5.39
N GLU A 57 3.34 -4.42 5.04
CA GLU A 57 2.41 -3.29 4.94
C GLU A 57 1.34 -3.57 3.87
N LEU A 58 1.74 -4.15 2.74
CA LEU A 58 0.84 -4.52 1.66
C LEU A 58 -0.16 -5.61 2.10
N GLN A 59 0.32 -6.67 2.78
CA GLN A 59 -0.55 -7.72 3.34
C GLN A 59 -1.53 -7.17 4.39
N TYR A 60 -1.06 -6.26 5.27
CA TYR A 60 -1.91 -5.60 6.25
C TYR A 60 -3.01 -4.78 5.58
N LEU A 61 -2.65 -4.00 4.55
CA LEU A 61 -3.58 -3.16 3.82
C LEU A 61 -4.60 -3.98 3.01
N GLU A 62 -4.17 -5.10 2.43
CA GLU A 62 -5.04 -6.04 1.73
C GLU A 62 -6.04 -6.69 2.68
N THR A 63 -5.59 -7.13 3.85
CA THR A 63 -6.46 -7.67 4.90
C THR A 63 -7.50 -6.64 5.33
N LYS A 64 -7.08 -5.38 5.54
CA LYS A 64 -7.99 -4.29 5.88
C LYS A 64 -8.98 -3.99 4.76
N ASN A 65 -8.55 -4.05 3.50
CA ASN A 65 -9.44 -3.85 2.37
C ASN A 65 -10.52 -4.94 2.29
N GLN A 66 -10.14 -6.20 2.56
CA GLN A 66 -11.09 -7.32 2.60
C GLN A 66 -12.09 -7.15 3.75
N GLU A 67 -11.62 -6.84 4.97
CA GLU A 67 -12.49 -6.57 6.13
C GLU A 67 -13.47 -5.42 5.85
N LEU A 68 -13.01 -4.32 5.23
CA LEU A 68 -13.87 -3.20 4.86
C LEU A 68 -14.89 -3.57 3.78
N LYS A 69 -14.53 -4.42 2.81
CA LYS A 69 -15.45 -4.91 1.78
C LYS A 69 -16.54 -5.80 2.38
N GLU A 70 -16.20 -6.66 3.34
CA GLU A 70 -17.16 -7.48 4.06
C GLU A 70 -18.12 -6.62 4.88
N LEU A 71 -17.60 -5.65 5.63
CA LEU A 71 -18.42 -4.65 6.35
C LEU A 71 -19.33 -3.86 5.41
N PHE A 72 -18.83 -3.45 4.24
CA PHE A 72 -19.66 -2.79 3.23
C PHE A 72 -20.75 -3.70 2.69
N SER A 73 -20.44 -4.98 2.44
CA SER A 73 -21.45 -5.93 1.97
C SER A 73 -22.56 -6.15 3.00
N TYR A 74 -22.21 -6.18 4.29
CA TYR A 74 -23.18 -6.28 5.39
C TYR A 74 -23.98 -4.99 5.57
N ALA A 75 -23.34 -3.82 5.48
CA ALA A 75 -24.03 -2.53 5.61
C ALA A 75 -24.92 -2.19 4.42
N ASN A 76 -24.61 -2.72 3.24
CA ASN A 76 -25.38 -2.55 2.01
C ASN A 76 -26.41 -3.67 1.81
N GLU A 77 -26.52 -4.60 2.77
CA GLU A 77 -27.58 -5.60 2.80
C GLU A 77 -28.92 -4.88 3.02
N GLU A 78 -29.89 -5.13 2.13
CA GLU A 78 -31.19 -4.45 2.15
C GLU A 78 -31.85 -4.54 3.52
N ASP A 79 -31.69 -5.66 4.22
CA ASP A 79 -32.23 -5.90 5.56
C ASP A 79 -31.69 -4.90 6.61
N TYR A 80 -30.41 -4.54 6.56
CA TYR A 80 -29.84 -3.55 7.47
C TYR A 80 -30.37 -2.15 7.17
N THR A 81 -30.45 -1.79 5.89
CA THR A 81 -31.01 -0.50 5.47
C THR A 81 -32.50 -0.40 5.80
N GLU A 82 -33.26 -1.48 5.63
CA GLU A 82 -34.67 -1.58 5.96
C GLU A 82 -34.89 -1.46 7.47
N ALA A 83 -34.09 -2.18 8.27
CA ALA A 83 -34.14 -2.12 9.73
C ALA A 83 -33.83 -0.71 10.25
N MET A 84 -32.79 -0.06 9.72
CA MET A 84 -32.41 1.31 10.10
C MET A 84 -33.49 2.33 9.72
N LEU A 85 -34.11 2.18 8.54
CA LEU A 85 -35.21 3.04 8.12
C LEU A 85 -36.48 2.83 8.96
N ARG A 86 -36.76 1.59 9.39
CA ARG A 86 -37.85 1.27 10.32
C ARG A 86 -37.61 1.87 11.71
N GLU A 87 -36.40 1.75 12.26
CA GLU A 87 -36.04 2.37 13.55
C GLU A 87 -36.21 3.90 13.52
N LYS A 88 -35.86 4.52 12.40
CA LYS A 88 -36.04 5.97 12.21
C LYS A 88 -37.46 6.36 11.84
N GLY A 89 -38.37 5.41 11.67
CA GLY A 89 -39.76 5.65 11.27
C GLY A 89 -39.93 6.20 9.85
N LEU A 90 -38.93 6.03 8.97
CA LEU A 90 -38.89 6.55 7.60
C LEU A 90 -39.38 5.53 6.56
N TYR A 91 -39.52 4.26 6.92
CA TYR A 91 -39.94 3.17 6.04
C TYR A 91 -40.98 2.27 6.70
N LYS A 92 -41.92 1.75 5.89
CA LYS A 92 -43.10 1.00 6.32
C LYS A 92 -43.40 -0.10 5.29
N LYS A 93 -43.62 -1.35 5.73
CA LYS A 93 -44.12 -2.43 4.85
C LYS A 93 -45.64 -2.37 4.68
N GLU A 94 -46.14 -2.95 3.59
CA GLU A 94 -47.59 -3.02 3.33
C GLU A 94 -48.29 -3.77 4.48
N GLY A 95 -49.21 -3.09 5.19
CA GLY A 95 -49.98 -3.66 6.30
C GLY A 95 -49.59 -3.21 7.72
N GLU A 96 -48.53 -2.42 7.90
CA GLU A 96 -48.16 -1.85 9.21
C GLU A 96 -48.93 -0.54 9.50
N GLU A 97 -49.03 -0.06 10.75
CA GLU A 97 -49.68 1.24 11.07
C GLU A 97 -48.76 2.06 11.98
N VAL A 98 -48.37 3.27 11.55
CA VAL A 98 -47.47 4.14 12.30
C VAL A 98 -48.31 5.01 13.24
N ILE A 99 -48.24 4.73 14.54
CA ILE A 99 -48.93 5.51 15.56
C ILE A 99 -47.96 6.60 16.05
N VAL A 100 -48.09 7.81 15.52
CA VAL A 100 -47.35 8.97 16.03
C VAL A 100 -48.08 9.49 17.28
N ILE A 101 -47.56 9.18 18.46
CA ILE A 101 -48.09 9.72 19.72
C ILE A 101 -47.55 11.14 19.90
N THR A 102 -48.25 12.12 19.36
CA THR A 102 -48.05 13.53 19.72
C THR A 102 -48.59 13.76 21.13
N ARG A 103 -47.72 14.14 22.06
CA ARG A 103 -48.14 14.70 23.35
C ARG A 103 -48.75 16.07 23.07
N ASP A 104 -50.07 16.11 23.02
CA ASP A 104 -50.95 17.28 23.01
C ASP A 104 -50.39 18.59 22.45
N SER A 105 -50.59 18.80 21.15
CA SER A 105 -51.13 20.06 20.60
C SER A 105 -51.53 19.87 19.13
N ALA A 106 -52.68 20.45 18.79
CA ALA A 106 -53.51 20.35 17.58
C ALA A 106 -52.83 20.29 16.19
N PRO A 107 -53.53 19.76 15.15
CA PRO A 107 -52.98 19.51 13.83
C PRO A 107 -52.97 20.77 12.96
N GLN A 108 -51.83 21.03 12.31
CA GLN A 108 -51.74 21.89 11.12
C GLN A 108 -51.13 21.03 10.02
N ILE A 109 -51.99 20.57 9.10
CA ILE A 109 -51.57 20.00 7.83
C ILE A 109 -51.14 21.19 6.97
N GLU A 110 -49.86 21.51 6.97
CA GLU A 110 -49.26 22.37 5.95
C GLU A 110 -48.44 21.51 4.99
N GLN A 111 -48.97 21.37 3.78
CA GLN A 111 -48.24 20.86 2.62
C GLN A 111 -46.98 21.71 2.43
N THR A 112 -45.83 21.19 2.86
CA THR A 112 -44.55 21.82 2.57
C THR A 112 -44.22 21.56 1.10
N GLN A 113 -44.64 22.50 0.26
CA GLN A 113 -44.00 22.72 -1.03
C GLN A 113 -42.54 23.06 -0.75
N VAL A 114 -41.60 22.20 -1.14
CA VAL A 114 -40.19 22.56 -1.20
C VAL A 114 -40.01 23.48 -2.40
N SER A 115 -40.35 24.75 -2.21
CA SER A 115 -39.80 25.83 -3.03
C SER A 115 -38.33 26.00 -2.67
N ALA A 116 -37.50 26.02 -3.71
CA ALA A 116 -36.06 26.23 -3.62
C ALA A 116 -35.73 27.59 -2.99
N GLN A 117 -35.53 27.61 -1.67
CA GLN A 117 -35.04 28.78 -0.94
C GLN A 117 -33.51 28.74 -0.85
N GLN A 118 -32.89 29.36 -1.84
CA GLN A 118 -31.65 30.15 -1.78
C GLN A 118 -30.69 29.89 -0.59
N THR A 119 -29.63 29.15 -0.87
CA THR A 119 -28.39 29.13 -0.09
C THR A 119 -27.60 30.43 -0.28
N LYS A 120 -27.94 31.49 0.45
CA LYS A 120 -27.16 32.76 0.48
C LYS A 120 -25.75 32.64 1.09
N GLY A 121 -25.34 31.45 1.55
CA GLY A 121 -24.00 31.18 2.08
C GLY A 121 -23.08 30.32 1.21
N SER A 122 -23.58 29.66 0.16
CA SER A 122 -22.78 28.73 -0.65
C SER A 122 -22.13 29.39 -1.87
N ALA A 123 -22.69 30.50 -2.37
CA ALA A 123 -22.19 31.19 -3.56
C ALA A 123 -20.74 31.67 -3.39
N SER A 124 -20.36 32.18 -2.21
CA SER A 124 -19.00 32.68 -1.96
C SER A 124 -17.96 31.54 -1.82
N ILE A 125 -18.39 30.37 -1.32
CA ILE A 125 -17.51 29.22 -1.12
C ILE A 125 -17.27 28.51 -2.46
N TRP A 126 -18.32 28.34 -3.27
CA TRP A 126 -18.19 27.76 -4.60
C TRP A 126 -17.39 28.63 -5.56
N GLN A 127 -17.51 29.97 -5.48
CA GLN A 127 -16.68 30.89 -6.27
C GLN A 127 -15.19 30.73 -5.95
N LYS A 128 -14.81 30.66 -4.66
CA LYS A 128 -13.41 30.46 -4.25
C LYS A 128 -12.85 29.11 -4.70
N ILE A 129 -13.68 28.07 -4.68
CA ILE A 129 -13.29 26.74 -5.16
C ILE A 129 -13.05 26.77 -6.67
N LEU A 130 -13.95 27.38 -7.45
CA LEU A 130 -13.79 27.50 -8.90
C LEU A 130 -12.55 28.31 -9.29
N ASP A 131 -12.30 29.44 -8.63
CA ASP A 131 -11.12 30.28 -8.91
C ASP A 131 -9.80 29.55 -8.59
N PHE A 132 -9.76 28.80 -7.49
CA PHE A 132 -8.59 28.01 -7.11
C PHE A 132 -8.24 26.96 -8.17
N PHE A 133 -9.24 26.19 -8.62
CA PHE A 133 -9.03 25.17 -9.65
C PHE A 133 -8.71 25.76 -11.03
N GLY A 134 -9.31 26.90 -11.40
CA GLY A 134 -8.95 27.62 -12.62
C GLY A 134 -7.48 28.04 -12.65
N SER A 135 -6.98 28.61 -11.55
CA SER A 135 -5.58 29.05 -11.45
C SER A 135 -4.55 27.91 -11.48
N ILE A 136 -4.95 26.69 -11.12
CA ILE A 136 -4.10 25.50 -11.17
C ILE A 136 -3.97 24.95 -12.59
N PHE A 137 -5.02 25.08 -13.41
CA PHE A 137 -5.05 24.51 -14.76
C PHE A 137 -4.50 25.45 -15.84
N GLU A 138 -4.32 26.74 -15.52
CA GLU A 138 -3.81 27.77 -16.45
C GLU A 138 -2.28 27.94 -16.36
N ARG A 139 -1.58 27.02 -15.69
CA ARG A 139 -0.12 27.04 -15.46
C ARG A 139 0.66 25.89 -16.10
N ASP A 140 0.06 25.21 -17.08
CA ASP A 140 0.70 24.35 -18.08
C ASP A 140 0.32 24.83 -19.49
#